data_AF-A0A957Z245-F1
#
_entry.id   AF-A0A957Z245-F1
#
_cell.length_a   1.000
_cell.length_b   1.000
_cell.length_c   1.000
_cell.angle_alpha   90.00
_cell.angle_beta   90.00
_cell.angle_gamma   90.00
#
_symmetry.space_group_name_H-M   'P 1'
#
loop_
_entity.id
_entity.type
_entity.pdbx_description
1 polymer ?
#
loop_
_entity_poly.entity_id
_entity_poly.type
_entity_poly.pdbx_seq_one_letter_code
_entity_poly.pdbx_strand_id
1 'polypeptide(L)'
;MLNALRNFLKIQRLNPKTIQILRGLLSGVAIVMVLAAVLAAAVALFTGDRALIPWLIRVSVVLLALGIAGLLRRGRVLIALMLFCLGLWLAVVSGAVFLGGIYIAGLSLLSIVILLVGLFAGVRAGLLNGMVSCLTLAAIYYLHAAGRLPAWSLSTHGADYLLVYLLGFLITAAVTIFARWRMDETLADTAARTRDLALANAQLQREIQERTRSGEAEIRQRQVADTLRAAAQLLTSTLNREDVLAHILEMLETILDYDSVAVVLLSSDGVELAARRGPGRTTTAEGRHWPRALPLQQQVIDSRAPVYVADTHTDSR
;
A
#
# COMPACT_ATOMS: atom_id res chain seq x y z
N MET A 1 3.31 14.30 -29.94
CA MET A 1 2.65 15.29 -29.05
C MET A 1 1.32 14.80 -28.47
N LEU A 2 0.36 14.30 -29.26
CA LEU A 2 -0.95 13.81 -28.75
C LEU A 2 -0.87 12.63 -27.77
N ASN A 3 -0.01 11.63 -28.01
CA ASN A 3 0.17 10.51 -27.08
C ASN A 3 0.87 10.93 -25.77
N ALA A 4 1.75 11.93 -25.82
CA ALA A 4 2.33 12.54 -24.62
C ALA A 4 1.25 13.29 -23.83
N LEU A 5 0.37 14.05 -24.51
CA LEU A 5 -0.76 14.75 -23.90
C LEU A 5 -1.76 13.78 -23.23
N ARG A 6 -2.02 12.62 -23.86
CA ARG A 6 -2.94 11.59 -23.35
C ARG A 6 -2.37 10.81 -22.16
N ASN A 7 -1.08 10.46 -22.19
CA ASN A 7 -0.41 9.87 -21.02
C ASN A 7 -0.26 10.87 -19.87
N PHE A 8 -0.09 12.15 -20.18
CA PHE A 8 -0.05 13.23 -19.20
C PHE A 8 -1.42 13.51 -18.57
N LEU A 9 -2.50 13.47 -19.35
CA LEU A 9 -3.87 13.51 -18.84
C LEU A 9 -4.20 12.30 -17.95
N LYS A 10 -3.55 11.15 -18.13
CA LYS A 10 -3.63 9.99 -17.22
C LYS A 10 -2.89 10.19 -15.89
N ILE A 11 -2.01 11.19 -15.76
CA ILE A 11 -1.38 11.63 -14.49
C ILE A 11 -2.40 12.43 -13.64
N GLN A 12 -3.71 12.21 -13.85
CA GLN A 12 -4.87 12.86 -13.22
C GLN A 12 -5.07 12.50 -11.74
N ARG A 13 -3.99 12.38 -10.96
CA ARG A 13 -4.02 12.40 -9.50
C ARG A 13 -2.92 13.30 -8.95
N LEU A 14 -2.78 14.50 -9.52
CA LEU A 14 -2.13 15.59 -8.79
C LEU A 14 -3.03 15.94 -7.61
N ASN A 15 -2.46 15.91 -6.40
CA ASN A 15 -3.19 16.24 -5.17
C ASN A 15 -3.78 17.66 -5.31
N PRO A 16 -5.05 17.93 -4.91
CA PRO A 16 -5.62 19.28 -4.92
C PRO A 16 -4.70 20.35 -4.31
N LYS A 17 -3.93 20.00 -3.26
CA LYS A 17 -2.89 20.89 -2.69
C LYS A 17 -1.80 21.26 -3.70
N THR A 18 -1.28 20.27 -4.44
CA THR A 18 -0.27 20.49 -5.49
C THR A 18 -0.81 21.38 -6.61
N ILE A 19 -2.08 21.23 -6.99
CA ILE A 19 -2.73 22.08 -8.01
C ILE A 19 -2.83 23.52 -7.52
N GLN A 20 -3.17 23.73 -6.24
CA GLN A 20 -3.27 25.06 -5.64
C GLN A 20 -1.91 25.78 -5.58
N ILE A 21 -0.85 25.08 -5.16
CA ILE A 21 0.51 25.63 -5.13
C ILE A 21 0.97 25.96 -6.55
N LEU A 22 0.78 25.04 -7.50
CA LEU A 22 1.15 25.26 -8.90
C LEU A 22 0.43 26.45 -9.50
N ARG A 23 -0.87 26.61 -9.22
CA ARG A 23 -1.64 27.79 -9.64
C ARG A 23 -1.07 29.08 -9.06
N GLY A 24 -0.71 29.08 -7.78
CA GLY A 24 -0.06 30.22 -7.12
C GLY A 24 1.25 30.60 -7.80
N LEU A 25 2.15 29.62 -7.98
CA LEU A 25 3.46 29.83 -8.59
C LEU A 25 3.33 30.33 -10.04
N LEU A 26 2.49 29.68 -10.86
CA LEU A 26 2.29 30.08 -12.26
C LEU A 26 1.65 31.49 -12.36
N SER A 27 0.76 31.83 -11.43
CA SER A 27 0.16 33.17 -11.38
C SER A 27 1.19 34.24 -10.99
N GLY A 28 2.08 33.94 -10.04
CA GLY A 28 3.18 34.82 -9.67
C GLY A 28 4.14 35.06 -10.83
N VAL A 29 4.55 33.99 -11.52
CA VAL A 29 5.40 34.09 -12.72
C VAL A 29 4.72 34.90 -13.83
N ALA A 30 3.43 34.68 -14.08
CA ALA A 30 2.68 35.47 -15.06
C ALA A 30 2.62 36.96 -14.72
N ILE A 31 2.44 37.31 -13.43
CA ILE A 31 2.47 38.70 -12.97
C ILE A 31 3.86 39.31 -13.17
N VAL A 32 4.92 38.59 -12.79
CA VAL A 32 6.31 39.05 -12.97
C VAL A 32 6.62 39.26 -14.45
N MET A 33 6.19 38.36 -15.34
CA MET A 33 6.37 38.54 -16.79
C MET A 33 5.67 39.80 -17.31
N VAL A 34 4.44 40.08 -16.87
CA VAL A 34 3.71 41.30 -17.25
C VAL A 34 4.42 42.54 -16.73
N LEU A 35 4.82 42.55 -15.45
CA LEU A 35 5.55 43.67 -14.84
C LEU A 35 6.88 43.93 -15.56
N ALA A 36 7.64 42.89 -15.88
CA ALA A 36 8.89 43.00 -16.63
C ALA A 36 8.66 43.53 -18.05
N ALA A 37 7.61 43.06 -18.74
CA ALA A 37 7.27 43.55 -20.07
C ALA A 37 6.82 45.03 -20.06
N VAL A 38 6.05 45.44 -19.05
CA VAL A 38 5.62 46.83 -18.84
C VAL A 38 6.81 47.73 -18.50
N LEU A 39 7.69 47.28 -17.61
CA LEU A 39 8.91 48.02 -17.24
C LEU A 39 9.82 48.20 -18.47
N ALA A 40 10.05 47.15 -19.25
CA ALA A 40 10.83 47.22 -20.48
C ALA A 40 10.18 48.15 -21.52
N ALA A 41 8.84 48.19 -21.61
CA ALA A 41 8.12 49.12 -22.47
C ALA A 41 8.28 50.58 -22.00
N ALA A 42 8.20 50.82 -20.69
CA ALA A 42 8.42 52.14 -20.11
C ALA A 42 9.86 52.64 -20.37
N VAL A 43 10.87 51.78 -20.14
CA VAL A 43 12.28 52.12 -20.42
C VAL A 43 12.47 52.50 -21.88
N ALA A 44 11.89 51.74 -22.82
CA ALA A 44 12.02 52.06 -24.25
C ALA A 44 11.35 53.37 -24.67
N LEU A 45 10.23 53.74 -24.02
CA LEU A 45 9.60 55.05 -24.20
C LEU A 45 10.55 56.18 -23.76
N PHE A 46 11.25 55.99 -22.64
CA PHE A 46 12.23 56.96 -22.12
C PHE A 46 13.52 57.03 -22.95
N THR A 47 13.99 55.91 -23.50
CA THR A 47 15.20 55.88 -24.35
C THR A 47 14.94 56.29 -25.80
N GLY A 48 13.68 56.54 -26.18
CA GLY A 48 13.30 56.95 -27.53
C GLY A 48 13.34 55.82 -28.57
N ASP A 49 13.46 54.56 -28.14
CA ASP A 49 13.51 53.40 -29.02
C ASP A 49 12.11 53.08 -29.57
N ARG A 50 11.92 53.38 -30.87
CA ARG A 50 10.65 53.17 -31.60
C ARG A 50 10.69 51.95 -32.52
N ALA A 51 11.67 51.06 -32.39
CA ALA A 51 11.74 49.87 -33.22
C ALA A 51 10.49 48.99 -33.05
N LEU A 52 9.86 48.60 -34.18
CA LEU A 52 8.61 47.85 -34.18
C LEU A 52 8.77 46.42 -33.66
N ILE A 53 9.92 45.79 -33.92
CA ILE A 53 10.19 44.38 -33.56
C ILE A 53 10.24 44.16 -32.03
N PRO A 54 11.01 44.94 -31.23
CA PRO A 54 10.99 44.81 -29.76
C PRO A 54 9.60 45.05 -29.14
N TRP A 55 8.82 45.97 -29.70
CA TRP A 55 7.45 46.24 -29.26
C TRP A 55 6.51 45.04 -29.49
N LEU A 56 6.56 44.41 -30.66
CA LEU A 56 5.79 43.20 -30.95
C LEU A 56 6.14 42.05 -29.99
N ILE A 57 7.41 41.90 -29.64
CA ILE A 57 7.86 40.87 -28.69
C ILE A 57 7.27 41.14 -27.29
N ARG A 58 7.32 42.39 -26.80
CA ARG A 58 6.73 42.73 -25.49
C ARG A 58 5.22 42.50 -25.44
N VAL A 59 4.50 42.90 -26.50
CA VAL A 59 3.04 42.68 -26.60
C VAL A 59 2.71 41.20 -26.62
N SER A 60 3.47 40.37 -27.35
CA SER A 60 3.22 38.92 -27.39
C SER A 60 3.45 38.25 -26.04
N VAL A 61 4.45 38.68 -25.26
CA VAL A 61 4.69 38.21 -23.87
C VAL A 61 3.51 38.55 -22.96
N VAL A 62 2.97 39.78 -23.06
CA VAL A 62 1.80 40.19 -22.27
C VAL A 62 0.56 39.37 -22.64
N LEU A 63 0.30 39.16 -23.93
CA LEU A 63 -0.82 38.33 -24.40
C LEU A 63 -0.69 36.87 -23.91
N LEU A 64 0.51 36.31 -23.96
CA LEU A 64 0.80 34.98 -23.42
C LEU A 64 0.48 34.91 -21.92
N ALA A 65 0.95 35.89 -21.15
CA ALA A 65 0.72 35.95 -19.71
C ALA A 65 -0.77 36.09 -19.35
N LEU A 66 -1.53 36.91 -20.10
CA LEU A 66 -2.98 37.02 -19.94
C LEU A 66 -3.70 35.72 -20.29
N GLY A 67 -3.28 35.02 -21.35
CA GLY A 67 -3.79 33.70 -21.71
C GLY A 67 -3.56 32.65 -20.61
N ILE A 68 -2.36 32.64 -20.04
CA ILE A 68 -2.00 31.81 -18.88
C ILE A 68 -2.89 32.15 -17.69
N ALA A 69 -3.03 33.43 -17.34
CA ALA A 69 -3.88 33.88 -16.23
C ALA A 69 -5.35 33.47 -16.43
N GLY A 70 -5.88 33.58 -17.65
CA GLY A 70 -7.22 33.11 -18.00
C GLY A 70 -7.40 31.61 -17.82
N LEU A 71 -6.43 30.81 -18.26
CA LEU A 71 -6.44 29.35 -18.08
C LEU A 71 -6.36 28.94 -16.60
N LEU A 72 -5.56 29.65 -15.80
CA LEU A 72 -5.45 29.45 -14.36
C LEU A 72 -6.77 29.78 -13.65
N ARG A 73 -7.46 30.85 -14.04
CA ARG A 73 -8.80 31.19 -13.51
C ARG A 73 -9.84 30.13 -13.82
N ARG A 74 -9.76 29.49 -15.00
CA ARG A 74 -10.63 28.38 -15.42
C ARG A 74 -10.24 27.02 -14.83
N GLY A 75 -9.26 26.97 -13.91
CA GLY A 75 -8.79 25.72 -13.29
C GLY A 75 -7.96 24.81 -14.21
N ARG A 76 -7.63 25.25 -15.42
CA ARG A 76 -6.87 24.46 -16.42
C ARG A 76 -5.35 24.64 -16.24
N VAL A 77 -4.85 24.28 -15.06
CA VAL A 77 -3.45 24.56 -14.64
C VAL A 77 -2.42 23.85 -15.53
N LEU A 78 -2.66 22.61 -15.93
CA LEU A 78 -1.73 21.85 -16.77
C LEU A 78 -1.57 22.45 -18.17
N ILE A 79 -2.68 22.92 -18.75
CA ILE A 79 -2.67 23.57 -20.07
C ILE A 79 -1.96 24.93 -19.96
N ALA A 80 -2.20 25.68 -18.87
CA ALA A 80 -1.50 26.92 -18.60
C ALA A 80 0.03 26.72 -18.50
N LEU A 81 0.47 25.67 -17.81
CA LEU A 81 1.88 25.30 -17.68
C LEU A 81 2.50 24.90 -19.03
N MET A 82 1.80 24.11 -19.85
CA MET A 82 2.29 23.73 -21.19
C MET A 82 2.44 24.96 -22.08
N LEU A 83 1.45 25.84 -22.06
CA LEU A 83 1.45 27.08 -22.84
C LEU A 83 2.57 28.03 -22.38
N PHE A 84 2.83 28.09 -21.07
CA PHE A 84 3.98 28.79 -20.51
C PHE A 84 5.31 28.23 -21.00
N CYS A 85 5.52 26.91 -20.88
CA CYS A 85 6.77 26.28 -21.31
C CYS A 85 7.02 26.46 -22.81
N LEU A 86 5.97 26.28 -23.63
CA LEU A 86 6.05 26.46 -25.08
C LEU A 86 6.33 27.92 -25.46
N GLY A 87 5.63 28.86 -24.83
CA GLY A 87 5.81 30.30 -25.08
C GLY A 87 7.20 30.77 -24.66
N LEU A 88 7.70 30.34 -23.50
CA LEU A 88 9.05 30.66 -23.04
C LEU A 88 10.11 30.09 -24.01
N TRP A 89 9.95 28.84 -24.45
CA TRP A 89 10.85 28.22 -25.42
C TRP A 89 10.87 28.99 -26.75
N LEU A 90 9.71 29.31 -27.32
CA LEU A 90 9.60 30.05 -28.57
C LEU A 90 10.16 31.46 -28.45
N ALA A 91 9.93 32.15 -27.33
CA ALA A 91 10.46 33.49 -27.08
C ALA A 91 11.99 33.49 -27.06
N VAL A 92 12.60 32.52 -26.36
CA VAL A 92 14.06 32.39 -26.31
C VAL A 92 14.66 32.07 -27.67
N VAL A 93 14.08 31.10 -28.41
CA VAL A 93 14.56 30.70 -29.73
C VAL A 93 14.40 31.84 -30.75
N SER A 94 13.25 32.50 -30.76
CA SER A 94 13.00 33.64 -31.65
C SER A 94 13.95 34.79 -31.31
N GLY A 95 14.16 35.05 -30.02
CA GLY A 95 15.17 36.00 -29.58
C GLY A 95 16.53 35.70 -30.20
N ALA A 96 17.01 34.46 -30.03
CA ALA A 96 18.31 34.02 -30.56
C ALA A 96 18.41 34.19 -32.08
N VAL A 97 17.35 33.86 -32.83
CA VAL A 97 17.37 33.96 -34.30
C VAL A 97 17.33 35.42 -34.79
N PHE A 98 16.55 36.29 -34.15
CA PHE A 98 16.28 37.63 -34.68
C PHE A 98 17.12 38.75 -34.04
N LEU A 99 17.63 38.58 -32.82
CA LEU A 99 18.16 39.70 -32.01
C LEU A 99 19.64 39.60 -31.63
N GLY A 100 20.34 38.48 -31.88
CA GLY A 100 21.77 38.42 -31.51
C GLY A 100 22.45 37.04 -31.44
N GLY A 101 21.88 36.01 -32.07
CA GLY A 101 22.52 34.70 -32.15
C GLY A 101 22.70 34.03 -30.78
N ILE A 102 23.87 33.40 -30.57
CA ILE A 102 24.20 32.60 -29.39
C ILE A 102 24.47 33.42 -28.12
N TYR A 103 24.54 34.74 -28.23
CA TYR A 103 24.98 35.58 -27.12
C TYR A 103 23.86 36.05 -26.21
N ILE A 104 22.59 35.75 -26.53
CA ILE A 104 21.47 36.25 -25.74
C ILE A 104 21.41 35.51 -24.39
N ALA A 105 21.41 36.29 -23.29
CA ALA A 105 21.30 35.79 -21.91
C ALA A 105 20.17 34.76 -21.72
N GLY A 106 19.06 34.97 -22.44
CA GLY A 106 17.86 34.13 -22.41
C GLY A 106 18.08 32.68 -22.85
N LEU A 107 19.15 32.33 -23.57
CA LEU A 107 19.45 30.95 -23.95
C LEU A 107 19.61 30.02 -22.74
N SER A 108 20.09 30.56 -21.62
CA SER A 108 20.19 29.83 -20.34
C SER A 108 18.82 29.37 -19.80
N LEU A 109 17.73 30.09 -20.13
CA LEU A 109 16.37 29.76 -19.69
C LEU A 109 15.80 28.51 -20.37
N LEU A 110 16.43 27.99 -21.42
CA LEU A 110 16.06 26.68 -22.00
C LEU A 110 16.21 25.54 -20.99
N SER A 111 17.20 25.64 -20.08
CA SER A 111 17.39 24.66 -19.00
C SER A 111 16.18 24.57 -18.07
N ILE A 112 15.53 25.70 -17.77
CA ILE A 112 14.32 25.76 -16.95
C ILE A 112 13.15 25.09 -17.66
N VAL A 113 13.00 25.30 -18.98
CA VAL A 113 11.96 24.63 -19.76
C VAL A 113 12.14 23.11 -19.70
N ILE A 114 13.38 22.62 -19.83
CA ILE A 114 13.70 21.19 -19.73
C ILE A 114 13.34 20.65 -18.34
N LEU A 115 13.71 21.37 -17.28
CA LEU A 115 13.39 20.99 -15.90
C LEU A 115 11.88 20.95 -15.65
N LEU A 116 11.14 21.96 -16.09
CA LEU A 116 9.69 22.02 -15.95
C LEU A 116 9.02 20.88 -16.74
N VAL A 117 9.42 20.67 -18.00
CA VAL A 117 8.85 19.57 -18.80
C VAL A 117 9.20 18.21 -18.17
N GLY A 118 10.43 17.99 -17.70
CA GLY A 118 10.81 16.74 -17.04
C GLY A 118 10.07 16.48 -15.73
N LEU A 119 9.89 17.53 -14.92
CA LEU A 119 9.20 17.45 -13.64
C LEU A 119 7.71 17.11 -13.80
N PHE A 120 7.05 17.73 -14.79
CA PHE A 120 5.60 17.62 -14.94
C PHE A 120 5.16 16.57 -15.96
N ALA A 121 5.92 16.40 -17.05
CA ALA A 121 5.63 15.43 -18.12
C ALA A 121 6.35 14.08 -17.94
N GLY A 122 7.18 13.98 -16.91
CA GLY A 122 8.00 12.82 -16.62
C GLY A 122 9.33 12.83 -17.37
N VAL A 123 10.23 11.97 -16.90
CA VAL A 123 11.64 11.93 -17.32
C VAL A 123 11.79 11.80 -18.84
N ARG A 124 10.99 10.92 -19.49
CA ARG A 124 11.07 10.70 -20.95
C ARG A 124 10.73 11.96 -21.75
N ALA A 125 9.73 12.71 -21.32
CA ALA A 125 9.33 13.95 -21.99
C ALA A 125 10.35 15.08 -21.74
N GLY A 126 10.93 15.15 -20.54
CA GLY A 126 12.05 16.03 -20.23
C GLY A 126 13.27 15.75 -21.10
N LEU A 127 13.67 14.47 -21.23
CA LEU A 127 14.79 14.07 -22.09
C LEU A 127 14.54 14.44 -23.56
N LEU A 128 13.34 14.19 -24.08
CA LEU A 128 12.99 14.55 -25.45
C LEU A 128 13.03 16.07 -25.66
N ASN A 129 12.52 16.85 -24.72
CA ASN A 129 12.62 18.32 -24.76
C ASN A 129 14.07 18.80 -24.66
N GLY A 130 14.90 18.13 -23.85
CA GLY A 130 16.34 18.36 -23.78
C GLY A 130 17.03 18.12 -25.11
N MET A 131 16.76 16.98 -25.76
CA MET A 131 17.30 16.67 -27.09
C MET A 131 16.89 17.72 -28.13
N VAL A 132 15.60 18.10 -28.16
CA VAL A 132 15.10 19.16 -29.05
C VAL A 132 15.79 20.49 -28.77
N SER A 133 16.00 20.85 -27.51
CA SER A 133 16.67 22.09 -27.12
C SER A 133 18.16 22.08 -27.49
N CYS A 134 18.85 20.94 -27.32
CA CYS A 134 20.24 20.78 -27.76
C CYS A 134 20.38 20.88 -29.28
N LEU A 135 19.49 20.21 -30.04
CA LEU A 135 19.46 20.31 -31.50
C LEU A 135 19.20 21.75 -31.96
N THR A 136 18.30 22.45 -31.27
CA THR A 136 17.99 23.86 -31.56
C THR A 136 19.19 24.75 -31.29
N LEU A 137 19.90 24.53 -30.18
CA LEU A 137 21.13 25.26 -29.86
C LEU A 137 22.23 25.00 -30.90
N ALA A 138 22.41 23.75 -31.32
CA ALA A 138 23.35 23.37 -32.37
C ALA A 138 23.00 24.02 -33.71
N ALA A 139 21.71 24.08 -34.06
CA ALA A 139 21.24 24.75 -35.27
C ALA A 139 21.47 26.27 -35.22
N ILE A 140 21.20 26.92 -34.09
CA ILE A 140 21.48 28.35 -33.88
C ILE A 140 22.99 28.62 -34.00
N TYR A 141 23.82 27.78 -33.37
CA TYR A 141 25.27 27.90 -33.47
C TYR A 141 25.76 27.75 -34.92
N TYR A 142 25.25 26.76 -35.65
CA TYR A 142 25.61 26.55 -37.05
C TYR A 142 25.20 27.74 -37.93
N LEU A 143 23.99 28.28 -37.75
CA LEU A 143 23.52 29.46 -38.48
C LEU A 143 24.33 30.72 -38.13
N HIS A 144 24.76 30.85 -36.88
CA HIS A 144 25.65 31.92 -36.44
C HIS A 144 27.04 31.80 -37.09
N ALA A 145 27.64 30.61 -37.05
CA ALA A 145 28.94 30.34 -37.67
C ALA A 145 28.94 30.52 -39.19
N ALA A 146 27.80 30.24 -39.84
CA ALA A 146 27.58 30.48 -41.25
C ALA A 146 27.30 31.95 -41.61
N GLY A 147 27.32 32.87 -40.63
CA GLY A 147 27.05 34.30 -40.84
C GLY A 147 25.61 34.62 -41.26
N ARG A 148 24.66 33.69 -41.09
CA ARG A 148 23.25 33.85 -41.51
C ARG A 148 22.38 34.54 -40.47
N LEU A 149 22.86 34.70 -39.24
CA LEU A 149 22.14 35.41 -38.19
C LEU A 149 22.60 36.87 -38.12
N PRO A 150 21.68 37.81 -37.80
CA PRO A 150 22.02 39.22 -37.70
C PRO A 150 23.12 39.44 -36.66
N ALA A 151 24.05 40.34 -36.97
CA ALA A 151 25.04 40.80 -36.01
C ALA A 151 24.31 41.43 -34.82
N TRP A 152 24.78 41.13 -33.61
CA TRP A 152 24.24 41.67 -32.37
C TRP A 152 24.06 43.19 -32.50
N SER A 153 22.81 43.66 -32.38
CA SER A 153 22.48 45.08 -32.61
C SER A 153 21.91 45.81 -31.38
N LEU A 154 21.56 45.11 -30.29
CA LEU A 154 21.08 45.76 -29.07
C LEU A 154 22.24 46.04 -28.14
N SER A 155 22.48 47.28 -27.75
CA SER A 155 23.43 47.65 -26.70
C SER A 155 23.00 47.11 -25.33
N THR A 156 22.97 45.79 -25.13
CA THR A 156 22.59 45.17 -23.86
C THR A 156 23.69 45.45 -22.87
N HIS A 157 23.36 46.21 -21.83
CA HIS A 157 24.28 46.52 -20.77
C HIS A 157 24.53 45.24 -19.96
N GLY A 158 25.68 45.09 -19.30
CA GLY A 158 25.96 43.91 -18.46
C GLY A 158 24.88 43.62 -17.40
N ALA A 159 24.11 44.66 -17.02
CA ALA A 159 22.96 44.55 -16.14
C ALA A 159 21.84 43.61 -16.66
N ASP A 160 21.64 43.52 -17.98
CA ASP A 160 20.60 42.66 -18.57
C ASP A 160 20.92 41.18 -18.37
N TYR A 161 22.20 40.81 -18.51
CA TYR A 161 22.68 39.45 -18.24
C TYR A 161 22.50 39.08 -16.77
N LEU A 162 22.88 39.99 -15.87
CA LEU A 162 22.79 39.77 -14.43
C LEU A 162 21.34 39.53 -14.00
N LEU A 163 20.38 40.33 -14.49
CA LEU A 163 18.95 40.15 -14.19
C LEU A 163 18.43 38.81 -14.70
N VAL A 164 18.75 38.41 -15.93
CA VAL A 164 18.30 37.13 -16.51
C VAL A 164 18.89 35.94 -15.75
N TYR A 165 20.18 35.99 -15.40
CA TYR A 165 20.80 34.92 -14.62
C TYR A 165 20.23 34.83 -13.20
N LEU A 166 20.07 35.96 -12.50
CA LEU A 166 19.44 35.97 -11.17
C LEU A 166 18.02 35.38 -11.21
N LEU A 167 17.21 35.80 -12.19
CA LEU A 167 15.87 35.26 -12.37
C LEU A 167 15.93 33.75 -12.70
N GLY A 168 16.85 33.33 -13.54
CA GLY A 168 17.06 31.94 -13.90
C GLY A 168 17.44 31.07 -12.71
N PHE A 169 18.36 31.54 -11.85
CA PHE A 169 18.74 30.86 -10.61
C PHE A 169 17.58 30.80 -9.63
N LEU A 170 16.84 31.90 -9.43
CA LEU A 170 15.66 31.92 -8.56
C LEU A 170 14.58 30.94 -9.03
N ILE A 171 14.30 30.90 -10.33
CA ILE A 171 13.33 29.95 -10.91
C ILE A 171 13.82 28.51 -10.74
N THR A 172 15.10 28.24 -11.02
CA THR A 172 15.68 26.89 -10.85
C THR A 172 15.63 26.44 -9.39
N ALA A 173 15.96 27.32 -8.45
CA ALA A 173 15.84 27.05 -7.01
C ALA A 173 14.38 26.77 -6.62
N ALA A 174 13.44 27.61 -7.05
CA ALA A 174 12.01 27.42 -6.78
C ALA A 174 11.48 26.09 -7.34
N VAL A 175 11.85 25.73 -8.57
CA VAL A 175 11.48 24.46 -9.20
C VAL A 175 12.08 23.28 -8.45
N THR A 176 13.33 23.38 -8.00
CA THR A 176 14.01 22.31 -7.26
C THR A 176 13.41 22.12 -5.87
N ILE A 177 13.13 23.20 -5.15
CA ILE A 177 12.45 23.18 -3.85
C ILE A 177 11.07 22.56 -4.01
N PHE A 178 10.32 22.97 -5.04
CA PHE A 178 9.01 22.42 -5.34
C PHE A 178 9.08 20.92 -5.70
N ALA A 179 10.07 20.50 -6.48
CA ALA A 179 10.29 19.10 -6.82
C ALA A 179 10.60 18.24 -5.59
N ARG A 180 11.40 18.76 -4.64
CA ARG A 180 11.65 18.09 -3.35
C ARG A 180 10.37 17.97 -2.52
N TRP A 181 9.64 19.06 -2.35
CA TRP A 181 8.34 19.05 -1.65
C TRP A 181 7.36 18.01 -2.24
N ARG A 182 7.31 17.91 -3.57
CA ARG A 182 6.50 16.92 -4.28
C ARG A 182 6.90 15.48 -3.94
N MET A 183 8.20 15.21 -3.82
CA MET A 183 8.72 13.88 -3.48
C MET A 183 8.42 13.52 -2.02
N ASP A 184 8.61 14.45 -1.08
CA ASP A 184 8.37 14.21 0.34
C ASP A 184 6.89 13.88 0.62
N GLU A 185 5.96 14.54 -0.08
CA GLU A 185 4.53 14.28 0.04
C GLU A 185 4.17 12.86 -0.45
N THR A 186 4.77 12.39 -1.55
CA THR A 186 4.55 11.01 -2.03
C THR A 186 5.14 9.96 -1.10
N LEU A 187 6.32 10.21 -0.53
CA LEU A 187 6.98 9.30 0.39
C LEU A 187 6.15 9.10 1.67
N ALA A 188 5.61 10.19 2.22
CA ALA A 188 4.76 10.15 3.41
C ALA A 188 3.48 9.33 3.18
N ASP A 189 2.80 9.50 2.04
CA ASP A 189 1.59 8.72 1.70
C ASP A 189 1.92 7.23 1.51
N THR A 190 3.04 6.91 0.83
CA THR A 190 3.46 5.52 0.68
C THR A 190 3.84 4.86 2.00
N ALA A 191 4.50 5.59 2.91
CA ALA A 191 4.87 5.08 4.22
C ALA A 191 3.66 4.86 5.13
N ALA A 192 2.62 5.68 5.03
CA ALA A 192 1.37 5.47 5.74
C ALA A 192 0.65 4.21 5.23
N ARG A 193 0.50 4.06 3.92
CA ARG A 193 -0.16 2.88 3.32
C ARG A 193 0.55 1.57 3.60
N THR A 194 1.89 1.56 3.60
CA THR A 194 2.65 0.35 3.94
C THR A 194 2.48 -0.04 5.41
N ARG A 195 2.37 0.93 6.32
CA ARG A 195 2.02 0.66 7.73
C ARG A 195 0.61 0.10 7.86
N ASP A 196 -0.38 0.69 7.20
CA ASP A 196 -1.77 0.23 7.28
C ASP A 196 -1.91 -1.21 6.74
N LEU A 197 -1.25 -1.52 5.63
CA LEU A 197 -1.21 -2.87 5.08
C LEU A 197 -0.50 -3.86 6.02
N ALA A 198 0.59 -3.45 6.68
CA ALA A 198 1.29 -4.29 7.64
C ALA A 198 0.42 -4.60 8.86
N LEU A 199 -0.32 -3.61 9.37
CA LEU A 199 -1.26 -3.78 10.49
C LEU A 199 -2.43 -4.69 10.09
N ALA A 200 -3.02 -4.47 8.91
CA ALA A 200 -4.11 -5.31 8.40
C ALA A 200 -3.65 -6.77 8.19
N ASN A 201 -2.46 -6.98 7.63
CA ASN A 201 -1.89 -8.32 7.48
C ASN A 201 -1.66 -9.01 8.83
N ALA A 202 -1.11 -8.28 9.82
CA ALA A 202 -0.92 -8.82 11.16
C ALA A 202 -2.26 -9.20 11.82
N GLN A 203 -3.31 -8.42 11.58
CA GLN A 203 -4.66 -8.71 12.11
C GLN A 203 -5.29 -9.93 11.43
N LEU A 204 -5.21 -10.04 10.11
CA LEU A 204 -5.69 -11.19 9.36
C LEU A 204 -4.97 -12.49 9.76
N GLN A 205 -3.65 -12.42 9.99
CA GLN A 205 -2.90 -13.57 10.46
C GLN A 205 -3.37 -14.05 11.83
N ARG A 206 -3.71 -13.13 12.75
CA ARG A 206 -4.29 -13.49 14.06
C ARG A 206 -5.65 -14.15 13.90
N GLU A 207 -6.54 -13.57 13.10
CA GLU A 207 -7.87 -14.13 12.87
C GLU A 207 -7.81 -15.53 12.22
N ILE A 208 -6.94 -15.73 11.24
CA ILE A 208 -6.71 -17.05 10.63
C ILE A 208 -6.23 -18.04 11.69
N GLN A 209 -5.28 -17.65 12.53
CA GLN A 209 -4.74 -18.54 13.56
C GLN A 209 -5.79 -18.90 14.62
N GLU A 210 -6.65 -17.96 15.01
CA GLU A 210 -7.78 -18.23 15.91
C GLU A 210 -8.80 -19.17 15.28
N ARG A 211 -9.19 -18.93 14.01
CA ARG A 211 -10.11 -19.81 13.29
C ARG A 211 -9.56 -21.22 13.12
N THR A 212 -8.28 -21.37 12.77
CA THR A 212 -7.64 -22.69 12.66
C THR A 212 -7.66 -23.43 13.99
N ARG A 213 -7.32 -22.76 15.10
CA ARG A 213 -7.38 -23.35 16.45
C ARG A 213 -8.80 -23.79 16.84
N SER A 214 -9.80 -22.96 16.56
CA SER A 214 -11.21 -23.30 16.82
C SER A 214 -11.68 -24.48 15.96
N GLY A 215 -11.30 -24.50 14.68
CA GLY A 215 -11.65 -25.58 13.77
C GLY A 215 -11.01 -26.92 14.17
N GLU A 216 -9.74 -26.90 14.58
CA GLU A 216 -9.07 -28.09 15.13
C GLU A 216 -9.72 -28.59 16.43
N ALA A 217 -10.18 -27.67 17.30
CA ALA A 217 -10.90 -28.03 18.50
C ALA A 217 -12.25 -28.71 18.17
N GLU A 218 -13.00 -28.17 17.20
CA GLU A 218 -14.25 -28.76 16.73
C GLU A 218 -14.03 -30.15 16.11
N ILE A 219 -13.01 -30.30 15.27
CA ILE A 219 -12.65 -31.61 14.67
C ILE A 219 -12.32 -32.63 15.76
N ARG A 220 -11.49 -32.26 16.76
CA ARG A 220 -11.18 -33.14 17.90
C ARG A 220 -12.44 -33.54 18.67
N GLN A 221 -13.33 -32.59 18.94
CA GLN A 221 -14.56 -32.87 19.68
C GLN A 221 -15.51 -33.80 18.91
N ARG A 222 -15.63 -33.62 17.59
CA ARG A 222 -16.37 -34.54 16.71
C ARG A 222 -15.77 -35.94 16.70
N GLN A 223 -14.45 -36.07 16.59
CA GLN A 223 -13.77 -37.37 16.67
C GLN A 223 -14.05 -38.09 17.99
N VAL A 224 -14.03 -37.37 19.12
CA VAL A 224 -14.40 -37.92 20.42
C VAL A 224 -15.86 -38.38 20.43
N ALA A 225 -16.78 -37.55 19.94
CA ALA A 225 -18.21 -37.90 19.89
C ALA A 225 -18.49 -39.11 18.96
N ASP A 226 -17.84 -39.18 17.81
CA ASP A 226 -17.97 -40.29 16.86
C ASP A 226 -17.41 -41.59 17.44
N THR A 227 -16.27 -41.52 18.14
CA THR A 227 -15.69 -42.66 18.84
C THR A 227 -16.62 -43.15 19.95
N LEU A 228 -17.18 -42.23 20.75
CA LEU A 228 -18.16 -42.56 21.79
C LEU A 228 -19.44 -43.17 21.20
N ARG A 229 -19.89 -42.67 20.04
CA ARG A 229 -21.06 -43.20 19.34
C ARG A 229 -20.82 -44.60 18.79
N ALA A 230 -19.67 -44.84 18.16
CA ALA A 230 -19.27 -46.14 17.65
C ALA A 230 -19.16 -47.17 18.78
N ALA A 231 -18.55 -46.78 19.90
CA ALA A 231 -18.53 -47.53 21.15
C ALA A 231 -19.96 -47.90 21.62
N ALA A 232 -20.86 -46.93 21.74
CA ALA A 232 -22.25 -47.17 22.15
C ALA A 232 -23.03 -48.08 21.17
N GLN A 233 -22.75 -47.97 19.86
CA GLN A 233 -23.37 -48.81 18.83
C GLN A 233 -22.87 -50.25 18.88
N LEU A 234 -21.57 -50.48 19.08
CA LEU A 234 -21.00 -51.81 19.29
C LEU A 234 -21.60 -52.48 20.54
N LEU A 235 -21.79 -51.70 21.61
CA LEU A 235 -22.44 -52.17 22.84
C LEU A 235 -23.90 -52.56 22.66
N THR A 236 -24.60 -51.98 21.68
CA THR A 236 -26.02 -52.28 21.41
C THR A 236 -26.23 -53.35 20.36
N SER A 237 -25.25 -53.61 19.47
CA SER A 237 -25.38 -54.61 18.40
C SER A 237 -25.07 -56.05 18.81
N THR A 238 -24.33 -56.27 19.91
CA THR A 238 -23.91 -57.61 20.33
C THR A 238 -24.90 -58.15 21.36
N LEU A 239 -25.95 -58.84 20.92
CA LEU A 239 -26.90 -59.53 21.80
C LEU A 239 -26.32 -60.85 22.35
N ASN A 240 -25.14 -60.77 22.97
CA ASN A 240 -24.60 -61.82 23.83
C ASN A 240 -24.11 -61.16 25.12
N ARG A 241 -24.82 -61.41 26.22
CA ARG A 241 -24.64 -60.73 27.53
C ARG A 241 -23.19 -60.78 28.01
N GLU A 242 -22.50 -61.88 27.73
CA GLU A 242 -21.11 -62.11 28.16
C GLU A 242 -20.12 -61.32 27.29
N ASP A 243 -20.31 -61.32 25.97
CA ASP A 243 -19.42 -60.61 25.04
C ASP A 243 -19.48 -59.10 25.24
N VAL A 244 -20.67 -58.54 25.51
CA VAL A 244 -20.83 -57.10 25.78
C VAL A 244 -20.05 -56.69 27.03
N LEU A 245 -20.19 -57.43 28.12
CA LEU A 245 -19.51 -57.12 29.37
C LEU A 245 -18.00 -57.27 29.23
N ALA A 246 -17.52 -58.25 28.48
CA ALA A 246 -16.10 -58.40 28.17
C ALA A 246 -15.55 -57.21 27.36
N HIS A 247 -16.28 -56.74 26.34
CA HIS A 247 -15.88 -55.59 25.52
C HIS A 247 -15.93 -54.27 26.30
N ILE A 248 -16.89 -54.07 27.22
CA ILE A 248 -16.91 -52.89 28.10
C ILE A 248 -15.63 -52.80 28.93
N LEU A 249 -15.20 -53.93 29.52
CA LEU A 249 -13.98 -53.97 30.32
C LEU A 249 -12.73 -53.69 29.47
N GLU A 250 -12.72 -54.12 28.20
CA GLU A 250 -11.64 -53.80 27.26
C GLU A 250 -11.59 -52.33 26.89
N MET A 251 -12.73 -51.71 26.62
CA MET A 251 -12.76 -50.27 26.33
C MET A 251 -12.36 -49.44 27.56
N LEU A 252 -12.67 -49.88 28.78
CA LEU A 252 -12.25 -49.17 29.99
C LEU A 252 -10.72 -49.07 30.14
N GLU A 253 -9.97 -50.06 29.63
CA GLU A 253 -8.50 -50.08 29.64
C GLU A 253 -7.91 -48.94 28.80
N THR A 254 -8.64 -48.48 27.77
CA THR A 254 -8.21 -47.32 26.97
C THR A 254 -8.40 -45.97 27.65
N ILE A 255 -9.18 -45.93 28.75
CA ILE A 255 -9.58 -44.69 29.44
C ILE A 255 -8.99 -44.61 30.85
N LEU A 256 -8.80 -45.75 31.53
CA LEU A 256 -8.34 -45.82 32.92
C LEU A 256 -7.33 -46.96 33.09
N ASP A 257 -6.20 -46.66 33.72
CA ASP A 257 -5.18 -47.65 34.09
C ASP A 257 -5.63 -48.42 35.35
N TYR A 258 -5.72 -49.75 35.28
CA TYR A 258 -6.18 -50.60 36.38
C TYR A 258 -5.50 -51.97 36.36
N ASP A 259 -5.28 -52.56 37.55
CA ASP A 259 -4.72 -53.91 37.67
C ASP A 259 -5.79 -55.02 37.51
N SER A 260 -7.01 -54.77 37.99
CA SER A 260 -8.12 -55.72 37.90
C SER A 260 -9.47 -55.03 37.94
N VAL A 261 -10.44 -55.55 37.19
CA VAL A 261 -11.81 -55.04 37.13
C VAL A 261 -12.81 -56.19 37.03
N ALA A 262 -13.99 -56.01 37.60
CA ALA A 262 -15.08 -56.98 37.53
C ALA A 262 -16.45 -56.30 37.43
N VAL A 263 -17.36 -56.91 36.68
CA VAL A 263 -18.78 -56.55 36.64
C VAL A 263 -19.58 -57.62 37.36
N VAL A 264 -20.45 -57.17 38.25
CA VAL A 264 -21.26 -58.01 39.12
C VAL A 264 -22.73 -57.64 38.90
N LEU A 265 -23.58 -58.62 38.62
CA LEU A 265 -25.01 -58.45 38.38
C LEU A 265 -25.82 -58.85 39.62
N LEU A 266 -26.90 -58.10 39.85
CA LEU A 266 -27.87 -58.39 40.91
C LEU A 266 -28.97 -59.29 40.33
N SER A 267 -29.27 -60.39 41.03
CA SER A 267 -30.36 -61.31 40.72
C SER A 267 -31.32 -61.41 41.91
N SER A 268 -32.50 -62.01 41.70
CA SER A 268 -33.44 -62.32 42.80
C SER A 268 -32.82 -63.23 43.85
N ASP A 269 -31.87 -64.06 43.46
CA ASP A 269 -31.31 -65.13 44.28
C ASP A 269 -29.96 -64.76 44.92
N GLY A 270 -29.46 -63.55 44.65
CA GLY A 270 -28.17 -63.07 45.15
C GLY A 270 -27.40 -62.27 44.12
N VAL A 271 -26.09 -62.48 44.08
CA VAL A 271 -25.15 -61.68 43.31
C VAL A 271 -24.31 -62.61 42.42
N GLU A 272 -24.25 -62.30 41.13
CA GLU A 272 -23.57 -63.09 40.11
C GLU A 272 -22.37 -62.31 39.55
N LEU A 273 -21.18 -62.91 39.57
CA LEU A 273 -20.04 -62.36 38.82
C LEU A 273 -20.30 -62.54 37.32
N ALA A 274 -20.46 -61.45 36.58
CA ALA A 274 -20.82 -61.50 35.17
C ALA A 274 -19.64 -61.32 34.21
N ALA A 275 -18.60 -60.58 34.63
CA ALA A 275 -17.34 -60.48 33.88
C ALA A 275 -16.18 -60.07 34.80
N ARG A 276 -14.94 -60.44 34.45
CA ARG A 276 -13.71 -60.04 35.17
C ARG A 276 -12.49 -60.01 34.25
N ARG A 277 -11.58 -59.05 34.47
CA ARG A 277 -10.27 -58.94 33.82
C ARG A 277 -9.19 -58.57 34.86
N GLY A 278 -7.98 -59.15 34.77
CA GLY A 278 -6.84 -58.93 35.69
C GLY A 278 -5.96 -60.17 35.92
N PRO A 279 -4.79 -60.06 36.57
CA PRO A 279 -3.86 -61.17 36.80
C PRO A 279 -4.47 -62.24 37.71
N GLY A 280 -4.55 -63.47 37.19
CA GLY A 280 -5.14 -64.64 37.86
C GLY A 280 -6.51 -65.05 37.28
N ARG A 281 -6.47 -65.97 36.31
CA ARG A 281 -7.58 -66.65 35.60
C ARG A 281 -8.53 -65.74 34.82
N THR A 282 -8.28 -65.61 33.52
CA THR A 282 -9.29 -65.37 32.47
C THR A 282 -10.18 -66.61 32.38
N THR A 283 -11.18 -66.70 33.26
CA THR A 283 -12.23 -67.70 33.13
C THR A 283 -13.48 -66.96 32.71
N THR A 284 -14.15 -67.45 31.67
CA THR A 284 -15.59 -67.24 31.48
C THR A 284 -16.26 -67.32 32.84
N ALA A 285 -17.08 -66.32 33.15
CA ALA A 285 -17.65 -66.11 34.48
C ALA A 285 -18.77 -67.12 34.78
N GLU A 286 -18.57 -68.40 34.44
CA GLU A 286 -19.55 -69.44 34.74
C GLU A 286 -19.56 -69.71 36.25
N GLY A 287 -20.64 -69.27 36.89
CA GLY A 287 -21.18 -69.94 38.08
C GLY A 287 -20.70 -69.46 39.44
N ARG A 288 -19.98 -68.33 39.56
CA ARG A 288 -19.67 -67.78 40.90
C ARG A 288 -20.80 -66.88 41.38
N HIS A 289 -21.82 -67.53 41.94
CA HIS A 289 -22.99 -66.92 42.55
C HIS A 289 -22.83 -66.88 44.07
N TRP A 290 -23.12 -65.73 44.68
CA TRP A 290 -23.14 -65.58 46.14
C TRP A 290 -24.55 -65.21 46.61
N PRO A 291 -25.03 -65.81 47.73
CA PRO A 291 -26.34 -65.47 48.27
C PRO A 291 -26.49 -64.02 48.74
N ARG A 292 -25.38 -63.31 48.98
CA ARG A 292 -25.35 -61.92 49.45
C ARG A 292 -24.18 -61.15 48.86
N ALA A 293 -24.39 -59.86 48.63
CA ALA A 293 -23.35 -58.92 48.24
C ALA A 293 -22.32 -58.75 49.36
N LEU A 294 -21.07 -58.49 48.99
CA LEU A 294 -20.03 -58.13 49.95
C LEU A 294 -20.33 -56.74 50.57
N PRO A 295 -19.81 -56.41 51.76
CA PRO A 295 -20.14 -55.16 52.46
C PRO A 295 -19.97 -53.89 51.60
N LEU A 296 -18.88 -53.79 50.83
CA LEU A 296 -18.65 -52.68 49.90
C LEU A 296 -19.64 -52.67 48.72
N GLN A 297 -20.00 -53.85 48.21
CA GLN A 297 -21.01 -53.97 47.15
C GLN A 297 -22.40 -53.58 47.67
N GLN A 298 -22.75 -54.02 48.88
CA GLN A 298 -24.01 -53.67 49.53
C GLN A 298 -24.12 -52.15 49.74
N GLN A 299 -23.02 -51.49 50.12
CA GLN A 299 -23.01 -50.03 50.23
C GLN A 299 -23.26 -49.33 48.89
N VAL A 300 -22.67 -49.81 47.79
CA VAL A 300 -22.94 -49.26 46.45
C VAL A 300 -24.40 -49.47 46.05
N ILE A 301 -24.97 -50.64 46.37
CA ILE A 301 -26.38 -50.95 46.09
C ILE A 301 -27.32 -50.02 46.87
N ASP A 302 -27.08 -49.85 48.16
CA ASP A 302 -27.93 -49.06 49.06
C ASP A 302 -27.81 -47.56 48.78
N SER A 303 -26.59 -47.06 48.57
CA SER A 303 -26.34 -45.64 48.31
C SER A 303 -26.61 -45.20 46.87
N ARG A 304 -26.59 -46.15 45.92
CA ARG A 304 -26.62 -45.89 44.46
C ARG A 304 -25.58 -44.86 43.99
N ALA A 305 -24.48 -44.74 44.72
CA ALA A 305 -23.40 -43.82 44.45
C ALA A 305 -22.07 -44.59 44.35
N PRO A 306 -21.09 -44.09 43.59
CA PRO A 306 -19.77 -44.70 43.53
C PRO A 306 -19.09 -44.66 44.90
N VAL A 307 -18.51 -45.78 45.32
CA VAL A 307 -17.71 -45.88 46.54
C VAL A 307 -16.24 -46.00 46.14
N TYR A 308 -15.43 -45.06 46.61
CA TYR A 308 -13.99 -45.06 46.41
C TYR A 308 -13.29 -45.39 47.73
N VAL A 309 -12.44 -46.41 47.72
CA VAL A 309 -11.62 -46.82 48.87
C VAL A 309 -10.16 -46.63 48.47
N ALA A 310 -9.46 -45.73 49.14
CA ALA A 310 -8.08 -45.38 48.79
C ALA A 310 -7.07 -46.49 49.14
N ASP A 311 -7.31 -47.24 50.22
CA ASP A 311 -6.48 -48.37 50.66
C ASP A 311 -7.36 -49.46 51.29
N THR A 312 -7.43 -50.62 50.62
CA THR A 312 -8.26 -51.76 51.03
C THR A 312 -7.72 -52.53 52.23
N HIS A 313 -6.46 -52.35 52.65
CA HIS A 313 -5.91 -53.00 53.84
C HIS A 313 -6.28 -52.28 55.14
N THR A 314 -6.62 -50.99 55.04
CA THR A 314 -7.01 -50.16 56.19
C THR A 314 -8.52 -50.04 56.35
N ASP A 315 -9.29 -50.47 55.34
CA ASP A 315 -10.74 -50.53 55.40
C ASP A 315 -11.20 -51.75 56.21
N SER A 316 -12.14 -51.55 57.13
CA SER A 316 -12.61 -52.57 58.07
C SER A 316 -13.76 -53.42 57.54
N ARG A 317 -14.14 -53.24 56.27
CA ARG A 317 -15.32 -53.84 55.63
C ARG A 317 -14.97 -54.91 54.61
#